data_AF-A0A843YSJ8-F1
#
_entry.id   AF-A0A843YSJ8-F1
#
_cell.length_a   1.000
_cell.length_b   1.000
_cell.length_c   1.000
_cell.angle_alpha   90.00
_cell.angle_beta   90.00
_cell.angle_gamma   90.00
#
_symmetry.space_group_name_H-M   'P 1'
#
loop_
_entity.id
_entity.type
_entity.pdbx_description
1 polymer ?
#
loop_
_entity_poly.entity_id
_entity_poly.type
_entity_poly.pdbx_seq_one_letter_code
_entity_poly.pdbx_strand_id
1 'polypeptide(L)'
;MADEITHKPSGKVATNPTKNSIADIKHPSPTFILYGRIAAGVIGYVGGLNTPDLHFTLFIDDGQGGSIGIDGQPTLDVYADSRPFQNVKFIRSNFYRNTTISGVVIKIPLQPPAGMSNHIFAQKLMEKAYSFASYTLPYSAPENIGGTIMREGEYNSNSYMAGLLNSVMGSVPKISHPNYLTPGWETPIPSSYFKGESGENSQP
;
A
#
# COMPACT_ATOMS: atom_id res chain seq x y z
N MET A 1 -8.37 91.76 17.63
CA MET A 1 -9.70 91.12 17.55
C MET A 1 -9.49 89.62 17.51
N ALA A 2 -10.21 88.92 18.38
CA ALA A 2 -10.43 87.46 18.39
C ALA A 2 -11.00 87.00 17.02
N ASP A 3 -10.96 85.74 16.57
CA ASP A 3 -11.17 84.48 17.28
C ASP A 3 -10.45 83.30 16.58
N GLU A 4 -10.24 82.27 17.39
CA GLU A 4 -9.74 80.93 17.11
C GLU A 4 -10.76 80.08 16.34
N ILE A 5 -10.37 79.43 15.23
CA ILE A 5 -11.04 78.23 14.72
C ILE A 5 -9.98 77.20 14.34
N THR A 6 -9.89 76.17 15.18
CA THR A 6 -9.14 74.93 14.99
C THR A 6 -9.78 74.09 13.88
N HIS A 7 -8.96 73.60 12.94
CA HIS A 7 -9.32 72.49 12.05
C HIS A 7 -8.21 71.45 12.07
N LYS A 8 -8.51 70.30 12.68
CA LYS A 8 -7.72 69.06 12.66
C LYS A 8 -8.19 68.23 11.47
N PRO A 9 -7.34 67.85 10.50
CA PRO A 9 -7.63 66.72 9.63
C PRO A 9 -7.12 65.43 10.27
N SER A 10 -8.06 64.52 10.48
CA SER A 10 -7.88 63.13 10.92
C SER A 10 -6.96 62.36 9.96
N GLY A 11 -5.75 62.04 10.41
CA GLY A 11 -4.90 61.05 9.77
C GLY A 11 -5.41 59.65 10.10
N LYS A 12 -6.24 59.07 9.22
CA LYS A 12 -6.48 57.63 9.23
C LYS A 12 -5.20 56.95 8.74
N VAL A 13 -4.50 56.27 9.64
CA VAL A 13 -3.45 55.30 9.31
C VAL A 13 -4.10 54.22 8.47
N ALA A 14 -3.73 54.14 7.18
CA ALA A 14 -4.07 53.02 6.33
C ALA A 14 -3.30 51.81 6.85
N THR A 15 -3.97 50.95 7.62
CA THR A 15 -3.46 49.60 7.88
C THR A 15 -3.58 48.82 6.58
N ASN A 16 -2.47 48.67 5.85
CA ASN A 16 -2.37 47.62 4.85
C ASN A 16 -2.42 46.28 5.61
N PRO A 17 -3.46 45.44 5.46
CA PRO A 17 -3.29 44.05 5.84
C PRO A 17 -2.27 43.48 4.87
N THR A 18 -1.07 43.23 5.37
CA THR A 18 -0.13 42.30 4.74
C THR A 18 -0.92 41.05 4.41
N LYS A 19 -1.21 40.86 3.13
CA LYS A 19 -1.53 39.55 2.56
C LYS A 19 -0.34 38.68 2.91
N ASN A 20 -0.41 38.00 4.05
CA ASN A 20 0.38 36.82 4.29
C ASN A 20 -0.07 35.83 3.22
N SER A 21 0.60 35.90 2.07
CA SER A 21 0.66 34.82 1.11
C SER A 21 1.28 33.67 1.89
N ILE A 22 0.44 32.84 2.50
CA ILE A 22 0.83 31.47 2.81
C ILE A 22 1.28 30.94 1.46
N ALA A 23 2.59 30.80 1.28
CA ALA A 23 3.11 30.13 0.10
C ALA A 23 2.36 28.79 0.05
N ASP A 24 1.63 28.55 -1.04
CA ASP A 24 1.14 27.22 -1.35
C ASP A 24 2.39 26.35 -1.49
N ILE A 25 2.82 25.74 -0.38
CA ILE A 25 3.85 24.72 -0.38
C ILE A 25 3.19 23.58 -1.13
N LYS A 26 3.46 23.53 -2.44
CA LYS A 26 3.01 22.47 -3.33
C LYS A 26 3.78 21.23 -2.91
N HIS A 27 3.26 20.53 -1.90
CA HIS A 27 3.81 19.25 -1.51
C HIS A 27 3.73 18.33 -2.75
N PRO A 28 4.82 17.68 -3.13
CA PRO A 28 4.81 16.71 -4.20
C PRO A 28 3.80 15.63 -3.84
N SER A 29 2.96 15.28 -4.81
CA SER A 29 1.91 14.29 -4.61
C SER A 29 2.52 12.89 -4.57
N PRO A 30 2.04 12.01 -3.66
CA PRO A 30 2.55 10.65 -3.57
C PRO A 30 2.43 9.90 -4.90
N THR A 31 3.36 9.00 -5.17
CA THR A 31 3.29 8.11 -6.34
C THR A 31 3.28 6.65 -5.91
N PHE A 32 2.69 5.81 -6.76
CA PHE A 32 2.39 4.42 -6.44
C PHE A 32 2.94 3.51 -7.52
N ILE A 33 3.81 2.58 -7.13
CA ILE A 33 4.35 1.58 -8.05
C ILE A 33 4.20 0.20 -7.42
N LEU A 34 3.57 -0.71 -8.15
CA LEU A 34 3.56 -2.12 -7.80
C LEU A 34 4.81 -2.79 -8.42
N TYR A 35 5.74 -3.20 -7.57
CA TYR A 35 6.97 -3.89 -7.98
C TYR A 35 6.77 -5.40 -7.95
N GLY A 36 6.95 -6.04 -9.10
CA GLY A 36 6.98 -7.50 -9.23
C GLY A 36 8.42 -8.02 -9.20
N ARG A 37 8.68 -9.01 -8.35
CA ARG A 37 9.95 -9.74 -8.24
C ARG A 37 9.70 -11.23 -8.39
N ILE A 38 10.69 -11.99 -8.85
CA ILE A 38 10.61 -13.46 -8.79
C ILE A 38 10.52 -13.87 -7.31
N ALA A 39 9.45 -14.58 -6.95
CA ALA A 39 9.21 -15.05 -5.59
C ALA A 39 10.36 -15.94 -5.11
N ALA A 40 10.73 -15.91 -3.83
CA ALA A 40 11.69 -16.84 -3.20
C ALA A 40 13.04 -17.12 -3.92
N GLY A 41 13.50 -16.26 -4.85
CA GLY A 41 14.76 -16.47 -5.58
C GLY A 41 14.79 -17.79 -6.37
N VAL A 42 15.80 -18.64 -6.15
CA VAL A 42 15.90 -20.00 -6.74
C VAL A 42 14.85 -20.99 -6.24
N ILE A 43 14.06 -20.64 -5.21
CA ILE A 43 12.90 -21.42 -4.76
C ILE A 43 11.63 -20.94 -5.48
N GLY A 44 11.64 -19.77 -6.13
CA GLY A 44 10.53 -19.26 -6.98
C GLY A 44 10.17 -20.09 -8.21
N TYR A 45 10.88 -21.20 -8.40
CA TYR A 45 10.53 -22.27 -9.33
C TYR A 45 9.58 -23.30 -8.69
N VAL A 46 8.89 -22.97 -7.57
CA VAL A 46 7.75 -23.76 -7.07
C VAL A 46 6.65 -23.67 -8.11
N GLY A 47 6.70 -24.59 -9.07
CA GLY A 47 5.92 -24.47 -10.30
C GLY A 47 6.49 -25.26 -11.48
N GLY A 48 7.70 -25.84 -11.38
CA GLY A 48 8.17 -26.96 -12.22
C GLY A 48 8.08 -26.79 -13.75
N LEU A 49 7.86 -25.57 -14.23
CA LEU A 49 7.67 -25.18 -15.62
C LEU A 49 8.37 -23.84 -15.81
N ASN A 50 8.88 -23.58 -17.01
CA ASN A 50 9.81 -22.49 -17.37
C ASN A 50 9.35 -21.03 -17.11
N THR A 51 8.29 -20.80 -16.33
CA THR A 51 7.68 -19.48 -16.06
C THR A 51 7.65 -19.21 -14.55
N PRO A 52 8.44 -18.26 -14.03
CA PRO A 52 8.53 -18.01 -12.60
C PRO A 52 7.32 -17.24 -12.02
N ASP A 53 7.04 -17.49 -10.74
CA ASP A 53 6.03 -16.77 -9.97
C ASP A 53 6.51 -15.38 -9.54
N LEU A 54 5.62 -14.40 -9.62
CA LEU A 54 5.86 -13.08 -9.07
C LEU A 54 5.35 -12.95 -7.65
N HIS A 55 6.15 -12.23 -6.86
CA HIS A 55 5.75 -11.62 -5.62
C HIS A 55 5.65 -10.10 -5.81
N PHE A 56 4.53 -9.51 -5.40
CA PHE A 56 4.30 -8.07 -5.50
C PHE A 56 4.51 -7.33 -4.18
N THR A 57 5.24 -6.21 -4.27
CA THR A 57 5.36 -5.22 -3.20
C THR A 57 4.87 -3.87 -3.71
N LEU A 58 3.94 -3.24 -3.00
CA LEU A 58 3.46 -1.89 -3.30
C LEU A 58 4.44 -0.88 -2.72
N PHE A 59 4.92 0.05 -3.54
CA PHE A 59 5.72 1.19 -3.10
C PHE A 59 4.91 2.48 -3.19
N ILE A 60 4.91 3.22 -2.08
CA ILE A 60 4.38 4.58 -1.96
C ILE A 60 5.57 5.50 -1.75
N ASP A 61 5.87 6.35 -2.73
CA ASP A 61 6.85 7.44 -2.60
C ASP A 61 6.09 8.69 -2.18
N ASP A 62 6.52 9.34 -1.09
CA ASP A 62 5.86 10.54 -0.56
C ASP A 62 6.27 11.84 -1.28
N GLY A 63 7.19 11.75 -2.24
CA GLY A 63 7.72 12.85 -3.04
C GLY A 63 8.71 13.74 -2.30
N GLN A 64 8.96 13.50 -1.01
CA GLN A 64 9.84 14.27 -0.13
C GLN A 64 11.13 13.52 0.22
N GLY A 65 11.39 12.41 -0.46
CA GLY A 65 12.55 11.54 -0.22
C GLY A 65 12.26 10.35 0.70
N GLY A 66 11.00 10.18 1.14
CA GLY A 66 10.55 9.01 1.87
C GLY A 66 9.83 8.00 0.97
N SER A 67 10.05 6.72 1.21
CA SER A 67 9.27 5.65 0.58
C SER A 67 8.86 4.58 1.58
N ILE A 68 7.67 4.01 1.36
CA ILE A 68 7.14 2.89 2.12
C ILE A 68 6.78 1.78 1.15
N GLY A 69 7.42 0.63 1.31
CA GLY A 69 7.04 -0.64 0.72
C GLY A 69 6.04 -1.38 1.60
N ILE A 70 5.03 -2.00 1.00
CA ILE A 70 4.01 -2.83 1.66
C ILE A 70 3.90 -4.16 0.92
N ASP A 71 3.94 -5.28 1.63
CA ASP A 71 3.55 -6.58 1.10
C ASP A 71 2.96 -7.49 2.19
N GLY A 72 2.42 -8.63 1.74
CA GLY A 72 2.00 -9.72 2.61
C GLY A 72 3.02 -10.84 2.55
N GLN A 73 3.50 -11.31 3.69
CA GLN A 73 4.46 -12.43 3.77
C GLN A 73 4.00 -13.44 4.81
N PRO A 74 4.42 -14.70 4.68
CA PRO A 74 4.27 -15.65 5.77
C PRO A 74 5.08 -15.19 6.98
N THR A 75 4.62 -15.58 8.15
CA THR A 75 5.47 -15.56 9.33
C THR A 75 6.47 -16.70 9.22
N LEU A 76 7.77 -16.42 9.40
CA LEU A 76 8.78 -17.47 9.46
C LEU A 76 8.99 -17.85 10.92
N ASP A 77 8.83 -19.12 11.26
CA ASP A 77 9.42 -19.66 12.49
C ASP A 77 10.81 -20.16 12.18
N VAL A 78 11.79 -19.27 12.30
CA VAL A 78 13.18 -19.56 11.96
C VAL A 78 13.83 -20.57 12.93
N TYR A 79 13.11 -21.09 13.93
CA TYR A 79 13.58 -22.09 14.88
C TYR A 79 12.86 -23.45 14.82
N ALA A 80 11.83 -23.62 13.99
CA ALA A 80 11.12 -24.89 13.87
C ALA A 80 11.72 -25.75 12.75
N ASP A 81 12.65 -26.62 13.16
CA ASP A 81 12.97 -27.94 12.63
C ASP A 81 13.04 -28.13 11.09
N SER A 82 14.26 -28.44 10.63
CA SER A 82 14.81 -29.02 9.39
C SER A 82 13.93 -29.58 8.23
N ARG A 83 12.64 -29.25 8.12
CA ARG A 83 11.73 -29.64 7.03
C ARG A 83 11.19 -28.40 6.31
N PRO A 84 11.68 -28.07 5.09
CA PRO A 84 11.44 -26.78 4.44
C PRO A 84 10.01 -26.46 3.97
N PHE A 85 9.00 -27.32 4.24
CA PHE A 85 7.65 -27.15 3.65
C PHE A 85 6.46 -27.45 4.58
N GLN A 86 6.65 -27.67 5.89
CA GLN A 86 5.53 -28.02 6.79
C GLN A 86 5.24 -26.98 7.89
N ASN A 87 6.07 -25.97 8.07
CA ASN A 87 5.88 -24.93 9.08
C ASN A 87 5.34 -23.64 8.45
N VAL A 88 4.17 -23.76 7.80
CA VAL A 88 3.40 -22.62 7.31
C VAL A 88 2.95 -21.80 8.52
N LYS A 89 3.29 -20.50 8.56
CA LYS A 89 2.65 -19.59 9.51
C LYS A 89 2.03 -18.40 8.80
N PHE A 90 0.93 -17.97 9.42
CA PHE A 90 -0.06 -17.01 8.98
C PHE A 90 0.48 -15.78 8.25
N ILE A 91 -0.33 -15.25 7.34
CA ILE A 91 -0.08 -14.02 6.58
C ILE A 91 -0.04 -12.82 7.53
N ARG A 92 0.92 -11.91 7.30
CA ARG A 92 0.98 -10.60 7.95
C ARG A 92 1.32 -9.49 6.97
N SER A 93 0.91 -8.26 7.30
CA SER A 93 1.42 -7.05 6.64
C SER A 93 2.87 -6.79 7.03
N ASN A 94 3.73 -6.52 6.06
CA ASN A 94 5.07 -5.98 6.28
C ASN A 94 5.19 -4.56 5.73
N PHE A 95 6.08 -3.78 6.35
CA PHE A 95 6.38 -2.42 5.95
C PHE A 95 7.89 -2.23 5.83
N TYR A 96 8.34 -1.69 4.69
CA TYR A 96 9.75 -1.43 4.39
C TYR A 96 9.94 0.07 4.19
N ARG A 97 10.64 0.74 5.10
CA ARG A 97 10.89 2.19 5.00
C ARG A 97 12.22 2.44 4.31
N ASN A 98 12.23 3.36 3.35
CA ASN A 98 13.43 3.86 2.67
C ASN A 98 14.37 2.75 2.19
N THR A 99 13.79 1.64 1.72
CA THR A 99 14.52 0.45 1.31
C THR A 99 14.51 0.34 -0.21
N THR A 100 15.67 0.02 -0.79
CA THR A 100 15.75 -0.32 -2.21
C THR A 100 15.34 -1.77 -2.41
N ILE A 101 14.35 -2.00 -3.28
CA ILE A 101 14.00 -3.36 -3.71
C ILE A 101 14.93 -3.79 -4.85
N SER A 102 15.66 -4.90 -4.64
CA SER A 102 16.46 -5.57 -5.67
C SER A 102 15.63 -6.63 -6.41
N GLY A 103 16.08 -7.02 -7.62
CA GLY A 103 15.46 -8.12 -8.38
C GLY A 103 14.09 -7.81 -8.97
N VAL A 104 13.75 -6.53 -9.15
CA VAL A 104 12.51 -6.09 -9.80
C VAL A 104 12.55 -6.46 -11.27
N VAL A 105 11.57 -7.23 -11.73
CA VAL A 105 11.39 -7.62 -13.13
C VAL A 105 10.19 -6.93 -13.77
N ILE A 106 9.24 -6.43 -12.96
CA ILE A 106 8.07 -5.67 -13.43
C ILE A 106 7.85 -4.43 -12.56
N LYS A 107 7.47 -3.32 -13.21
CA LYS A 107 7.01 -2.09 -12.57
C LYS A 107 5.65 -1.70 -13.15
N ILE A 108 4.62 -1.67 -12.31
CA ILE A 108 3.27 -1.26 -12.73
C ILE A 108 2.90 0.02 -11.98
N PRO A 109 2.85 1.19 -12.65
CA PRO A 109 2.32 2.39 -12.04
C PRO A 109 0.85 2.19 -11.66
N LEU A 110 0.48 2.56 -10.45
CA LEU A 110 -0.90 2.56 -10.00
C LEU A 110 -1.43 3.99 -9.97
N GLN A 111 -2.70 4.14 -10.31
CA GLN A 111 -3.43 5.40 -10.19
C GLN A 111 -4.55 5.23 -9.17
N PRO A 112 -4.85 6.27 -8.37
CA PRO A 112 -6.06 6.29 -7.56
C PRO A 112 -7.31 6.08 -8.44
N PRO A 113 -8.40 5.54 -7.86
CA PRO A 113 -9.71 5.57 -8.50
C PRO A 113 -10.16 7.00 -8.83
N ALA A 114 -11.04 7.13 -9.83
CA ALA A 114 -11.61 8.42 -10.21
C ALA A 114 -12.22 9.15 -8.99
N GLY A 115 -11.88 10.42 -8.83
CA GLY A 115 -12.35 11.25 -7.70
C GLY A 115 -11.53 11.09 -6.41
N MET A 116 -10.53 10.21 -6.35
CA MET A 116 -9.63 10.08 -5.21
C MET A 116 -8.29 10.78 -5.48
N SER A 117 -7.84 11.65 -4.58
CA SER A 117 -6.52 12.26 -4.70
C SER A 117 -5.41 11.28 -4.31
N ASN A 118 -4.18 11.52 -4.78
CA ASN A 118 -3.02 10.70 -4.39
C ASN A 118 -2.83 10.67 -2.87
N HIS A 119 -3.02 11.79 -2.17
CA HIS A 119 -2.88 11.83 -0.70
C HIS A 119 -3.93 10.96 0.01
N ILE A 120 -5.20 11.04 -0.41
CA ILE A 120 -6.26 10.19 0.16
C ILE A 120 -6.01 8.72 -0.18
N PHE A 121 -5.52 8.42 -1.39
CA PHE A 121 -5.20 7.06 -1.78
C PHE A 121 -4.07 6.47 -0.94
N ALA A 122 -2.97 7.21 -0.76
CA ALA A 122 -1.88 6.81 0.12
C ALA A 122 -2.34 6.58 1.57
N GLN A 123 -3.13 7.51 2.11
CA GLN A 123 -3.69 7.39 3.46
C GLN A 123 -4.52 6.11 3.60
N LYS A 124 -5.47 5.87 2.69
CA LYS A 124 -6.33 4.68 2.74
C LYS A 124 -5.55 3.37 2.58
N LEU A 125 -4.54 3.34 1.70
CA LEU A 125 -3.67 2.17 1.55
C LEU A 125 -2.92 1.87 2.85
N MET A 126 -2.35 2.89 3.49
CA MET A 126 -1.66 2.72 4.77
C MET A 126 -2.61 2.27 5.88
N GLU A 127 -3.77 2.93 6.02
CA GLU A 127 -4.81 2.55 7.00
C GLU A 127 -5.22 1.08 6.81
N LYS A 128 -5.60 0.68 5.59
CA LYS A 128 -6.02 -0.70 5.30
C LYS A 128 -4.90 -1.71 5.52
N ALA A 129 -3.66 -1.40 5.16
CA ALA A 129 -2.52 -2.28 5.38
C ALA A 129 -2.22 -2.46 6.88
N TYR A 130 -2.30 -1.38 7.69
CA TYR A 130 -2.11 -1.45 9.13
C TYR A 130 -3.22 -2.22 9.84
N SER A 131 -4.45 -2.09 9.33
CA SER A 131 -5.61 -2.76 9.91
C SER A 131 -5.89 -4.15 9.34
N PHE A 132 -4.95 -4.69 8.56
CA PHE A 132 -5.01 -6.08 8.17
C PHE A 132 -4.95 -6.97 9.41
N ALA A 133 -5.90 -7.91 9.52
CA ALA A 133 -5.96 -8.92 10.58
C ALA A 133 -4.82 -9.95 10.44
N SER A 134 -3.59 -9.48 10.64
CA SER A 134 -2.38 -10.29 10.58
C SER A 134 -2.49 -11.46 11.55
N TYR A 135 -1.84 -12.57 11.21
CA TYR A 135 -1.83 -13.79 12.03
C TYR A 135 -3.15 -14.55 12.13
N THR A 136 -4.17 -14.19 11.33
CA THR A 136 -5.47 -14.88 11.34
C THR A 136 -5.71 -15.80 10.13
N LEU A 137 -5.04 -15.52 9.01
CA LEU A 137 -5.15 -16.30 7.78
C LEU A 137 -3.91 -17.17 7.58
N PRO A 138 -4.04 -18.51 7.48
CA PRO A 138 -2.95 -19.39 7.08
C PRO A 138 -2.40 -18.97 5.71
N TYR A 139 -1.09 -19.11 5.52
CA TYR A 139 -0.46 -18.87 4.22
C TYR A 139 -0.52 -20.15 3.38
N SER A 140 -0.95 -20.07 2.13
CA SER A 140 -0.94 -21.20 1.20
C SER A 140 0.16 -21.00 0.17
N ALA A 141 1.09 -21.94 0.07
CA ALA A 141 1.99 -21.98 -1.08
C ALA A 141 1.17 -22.35 -2.33
N PRO A 142 1.49 -21.81 -3.51
CA PRO A 142 0.88 -22.28 -4.75
C PRO A 142 1.17 -23.78 -4.93
N GLU A 143 0.17 -24.64 -4.77
CA GLU A 143 0.34 -26.10 -4.86
C GLU A 143 0.47 -26.59 -6.32
N ASN A 144 0.05 -25.77 -7.30
CA ASN A 144 -0.14 -26.22 -8.67
C ASN A 144 0.98 -25.77 -9.61
N ILE A 145 1.80 -26.74 -10.03
CA ILE A 145 2.68 -26.67 -11.20
C ILE A 145 1.79 -26.44 -12.44
N GLY A 146 1.64 -25.19 -12.86
CA GLY A 146 0.98 -24.80 -14.12
C GLY A 146 -0.38 -24.09 -14.02
N GLY A 147 -0.87 -23.72 -12.83
CA GLY A 147 -2.22 -23.14 -12.66
C GLY A 147 -2.25 -21.92 -11.74
N THR A 148 -2.74 -20.81 -12.30
CA THR A 148 -2.65 -19.41 -11.85
C THR A 148 -3.63 -18.97 -10.75
N ILE A 149 -4.45 -19.88 -10.20
CA ILE A 149 -5.59 -19.54 -9.32
C ILE A 149 -5.53 -20.39 -8.05
N MET A 150 -5.55 -19.73 -6.89
CA MET A 150 -5.63 -20.40 -5.58
C MET A 150 -7.04 -20.91 -5.36
N ARG A 151 -7.22 -22.04 -4.67
CA ARG A 151 -8.56 -22.52 -4.32
C ARG A 151 -9.24 -21.54 -3.36
N GLU A 152 -10.56 -21.63 -3.25
CA GLU A 152 -11.29 -20.87 -2.24
C GLU A 152 -10.75 -21.19 -0.84
N GLY A 153 -10.45 -20.15 -0.06
CA GLY A 153 -9.85 -20.27 1.28
C GLY A 153 -8.33 -20.41 1.30
N GLU A 154 -7.67 -20.53 0.15
CA GLU A 154 -6.22 -20.53 0.04
C GLU A 154 -5.71 -19.12 -0.31
N TYR A 155 -4.80 -18.57 0.50
CA TYR A 155 -4.31 -17.20 0.34
C TYR A 155 -2.80 -17.11 0.46
N ASN A 156 -2.18 -16.28 -0.37
CA ASN A 156 -0.73 -16.06 -0.36
C ASN A 156 -0.38 -14.55 -0.36
N SER A 157 0.88 -14.22 -0.63
CA SER A 157 1.36 -12.84 -0.69
C SER A 157 0.64 -11.99 -1.74
N ASN A 158 0.32 -12.57 -2.89
CA ASN A 158 -0.39 -11.86 -3.97
C ASN A 158 -1.87 -11.73 -3.65
N SER A 159 -2.50 -12.72 -3.01
CA SER A 159 -3.86 -12.60 -2.48
C SER A 159 -3.99 -11.46 -1.49
N TYR A 160 -3.00 -11.27 -0.62
CA TYR A 160 -2.94 -10.12 0.28
C TYR A 160 -2.90 -8.81 -0.50
N MET A 161 -1.99 -8.69 -1.47
CA MET A 161 -1.82 -7.46 -2.24
C MET A 161 -3.08 -7.12 -3.05
N ALA A 162 -3.66 -8.11 -3.74
CA ALA A 162 -4.92 -7.96 -4.45
C ALA A 162 -6.06 -7.56 -3.50
N GLY A 163 -6.14 -8.17 -2.32
CA GLY A 163 -7.11 -7.81 -1.28
C GLY A 163 -6.94 -6.38 -0.75
N LEU A 164 -5.70 -5.94 -0.50
CA LEU A 164 -5.39 -4.58 -0.08
C LEU A 164 -5.86 -3.57 -1.13
N LEU A 165 -5.49 -3.77 -2.40
CA LEU A 165 -5.92 -2.89 -3.50
C LEU A 165 -7.44 -2.90 -3.65
N ASN A 166 -8.08 -4.07 -3.61
CA ASN A 166 -9.54 -4.17 -3.68
C ASN A 166 -10.23 -3.41 -2.54
N SER A 167 -9.68 -3.46 -1.32
CA SER A 167 -10.25 -2.79 -0.14
C SER A 167 -10.24 -1.26 -0.23
N VAL A 168 -9.37 -0.69 -1.07
CA VAL A 168 -9.24 0.77 -1.27
C VAL A 168 -9.85 1.21 -2.59
N MET A 169 -9.61 0.47 -3.66
CA MET A 169 -10.00 0.79 -5.03
C MET A 169 -11.40 0.28 -5.39
N GLY A 170 -11.96 -0.65 -4.61
CA GLY A 170 -13.19 -1.37 -4.95
C GLY A 170 -13.04 -2.34 -6.13
N SER A 171 -11.82 -2.53 -6.63
CA SER A 171 -11.48 -3.46 -7.70
C SER A 171 -10.01 -3.87 -7.61
N VAL A 172 -9.69 -5.03 -8.20
CA VAL A 172 -8.31 -5.50 -8.36
C VAL A 172 -7.83 -5.13 -9.76
N PRO A 173 -6.67 -4.44 -9.92
CA PRO A 173 -6.08 -4.22 -11.23
C PRO A 173 -5.81 -5.55 -11.94
N LYS A 174 -6.17 -5.67 -13.22
CA LYS A 174 -5.81 -6.86 -13.99
C LYS A 174 -4.30 -6.89 -14.21
N ILE A 175 -3.66 -7.97 -13.80
CA ILE A 175 -2.24 -8.21 -14.04
C ILE A 175 -2.10 -9.47 -14.87
N SER A 176 -1.49 -9.34 -16.05
CA SER A 176 -1.11 -10.46 -16.89
C SER A 176 0.22 -10.13 -17.54
N HIS A 177 1.15 -11.07 -17.52
CA HIS A 177 2.43 -10.94 -18.17
C HIS A 177 2.81 -12.27 -18.83
N PRO A 178 3.24 -12.28 -20.11
CA PRO A 178 3.47 -13.53 -20.85
C PRO A 178 4.54 -14.43 -20.23
N ASN A 179 5.50 -13.83 -19.53
CA ASN A 179 6.66 -14.54 -18.97
C ASN A 179 6.58 -14.81 -17.47
N TYR A 180 5.46 -14.50 -16.82
CA TYR A 180 5.35 -14.62 -15.36
C TYR A 180 3.97 -15.06 -14.91
N LEU A 181 3.93 -15.81 -13.82
CA LEU A 181 2.70 -16.18 -13.14
C LEU A 181 2.47 -15.29 -11.92
N THR A 182 1.20 -15.10 -11.56
CA THR A 182 0.80 -14.28 -10.40
C THR A 182 -0.21 -15.05 -9.55
N PRO A 183 0.15 -16.25 -9.04
CA PRO A 183 -0.79 -17.08 -8.30
C PRO A 183 -1.35 -16.33 -7.10
N GLY A 184 -2.66 -16.41 -6.88
CA GLY A 184 -3.37 -15.71 -5.80
C GLY A 184 -3.85 -14.31 -6.13
N TRP A 185 -3.41 -13.71 -7.24
CA TRP A 185 -3.88 -12.39 -7.65
C TRP A 185 -5.39 -12.37 -7.96
N GLU A 186 -5.88 -13.42 -8.63
CA GLU A 186 -7.30 -13.60 -8.96
C GLU A 186 -8.15 -14.06 -7.76
N THR A 187 -7.52 -14.38 -6.63
CA THR A 187 -8.17 -14.81 -5.39
C THR A 187 -7.80 -13.81 -4.27
N PRO A 188 -8.30 -12.57 -4.30
CA PRO A 188 -7.96 -11.55 -3.32
C PRO A 188 -8.45 -11.95 -1.91
N ILE A 189 -7.65 -11.64 -0.89
CA ILE A 189 -8.11 -11.76 0.50
C ILE A 189 -9.36 -10.85 0.68
N PRO A 190 -10.45 -11.35 1.29
CA PRO A 190 -11.66 -10.56 1.47
C PRO A 190 -11.41 -9.26 2.22
N SER A 191 -12.06 -8.18 1.78
CA SER A 191 -11.94 -6.85 2.39
C SER A 191 -12.29 -6.81 3.89
N SER A 192 -13.02 -7.83 4.39
CA SER A 192 -13.31 -7.99 5.82
C SER A 192 -12.07 -8.20 6.69
N TYR A 193 -10.96 -8.65 6.11
CA TYR A 193 -9.68 -8.77 6.80
C TYR A 193 -8.89 -7.45 6.83
N PHE A 194 -9.30 -6.42 6.09
CA PHE A 194 -8.68 -5.08 6.04
C PHE A 194 -9.55 -4.03 6.73
N LYS A 195 -10.26 -4.41 7.80
CA LYS A 195 -11.11 -3.50 8.55
C LYS A 195 -10.24 -2.70 9.52
N GLY A 196 -9.90 -1.46 9.16
CA GLY A 196 -9.64 -0.41 10.15
C GLY A 196 -10.79 -0.36 11.14
N GLU A 197 -10.46 -0.20 12.42
CA GLU A 197 -11.41 -0.24 13.54
C GLU A 197 -12.76 0.32 13.09
N SER A 198 -13.78 -0.53 13.08
CA SER A 198 -15.14 -0.03 13.20
C SER A 198 -15.17 0.69 14.53
N GLY A 199 -15.15 2.03 14.51
CA GLY A 199 -15.52 2.81 15.67
C GLY A 199 -16.90 2.35 16.13
N GLU A 200 -16.91 1.55 17.21
CA GLU A 200 -17.96 1.30 18.20
C GLU A 200 -17.70 -0.08 18.82
N ASN A 201 -16.89 -0.09 19.88
CA ASN A 201 -17.34 -0.67 21.12
C ASN A 201 -16.53 -0.09 22.28
N SER A 202 -17.27 0.70 23.05
CA SER A 202 -17.00 1.08 24.43
C SER A 202 -16.43 -0.10 25.24
N GLN A 203 -15.51 0.25 26.11
CA GLN A 203 -14.97 -0.52 27.23
C GLN A 203 -15.96 -1.49 27.92
N PRO A 204 -15.46 -2.54 28.57
CA PRO A 204 -15.81 -2.80 29.98
C PRO A 204 -15.01 -1.89 30.93
#